data_AF-B7XHM5-F1
#
_entry.id   AF-B7XHM5-F1
#
_cell.length_a   1.000
_cell.length_b   1.000
_cell.length_c   1.000
_cell.angle_alpha   90.00
_cell.angle_beta   90.00
_cell.angle_gamma   90.00
#
_symmetry.space_group_name_H-M   'P 1'
#
loop_
_entity.id
_entity.type
_entity.pdbx_description
1 polymer ?
#
loop_
_entity_poly.entity_id
_entity_poly.type
_entity_poly.pdbx_seq_one_letter_code
_entity_poly.pdbx_strand_id
1 'polypeptide(L)'
;MYQETKRYIERKLKKIEYIYTKLPDGYEDIEIRYRKVRDEIGILQNVVNGLTYYEYGGTVMKNVAHWANIVGESTNINAIKREDIYTNTSTVGMQLAHTVSDKSLKEVCTEFSTAYENIAIEKRKMNEKMEDVTDELNNLKKKCKQIDHQRHIVKNIRYDLEELLQSNVYKEDIKNRLEKKLESNGKEIQEQMTDFVHLSMINGIIVKIAKIHKEFCEAAGNHLEKFN
;
A
#
# COMPACT_ATOMS: atom_id res chain seq x y z
N MET A 1 -7.24 23.25 18.66
CA MET A 1 -6.99 23.81 17.32
C MET A 1 -6.08 25.06 17.32
N TYR A 2 -6.51 26.27 17.68
CA TYR A 2 -5.63 27.47 17.59
C TYR A 2 -4.34 27.39 18.44
N GLN A 3 -4.42 26.86 19.66
CA GLN A 3 -3.25 26.67 20.52
C GLN A 3 -2.27 25.62 19.98
N GLU A 4 -2.77 24.56 19.32
CA GLU A 4 -1.91 23.53 18.71
C GLU A 4 -1.19 24.07 17.48
N THR A 5 -1.89 24.86 16.64
CA THR A 5 -1.28 25.55 15.49
C THR A 5 -0.23 26.56 15.94
N LYS A 6 -0.50 27.34 16.99
CA LYS A 6 0.47 28.28 17.55
C LYS A 6 1.72 27.55 18.07
N ARG A 7 1.56 26.50 18.88
CA ARG A 7 2.67 25.68 19.38
C ARG A 7 3.47 25.02 18.26
N TYR A 8 2.80 24.56 17.21
CA TYR A 8 3.47 24.00 16.04
C TYR A 8 4.37 25.03 15.34
N ILE A 9 3.90 26.27 15.19
CA ILE A 9 4.68 27.38 14.61
C ILE A 9 5.84 27.78 15.54
N GLU A 10 5.58 27.95 16.84
CA GLU A 10 6.61 28.29 17.84
C GLU A 10 7.76 27.27 17.84
N ARG A 11 7.46 25.98 17.70
CA ARG A 11 8.45 24.90 17.58
C ARG A 11 9.30 24.95 16.32
N LYS A 12 8.75 25.46 15.22
CA LYS A 12 9.53 25.67 13.99
C LYS A 12 10.45 26.87 14.09
N LEU A 13 10.06 27.89 14.85
CA LEU A 13 10.83 29.13 15.01
C LEU A 13 11.87 29.04 16.13
N LYS A 14 11.54 28.39 17.25
CA LYS A 14 12.48 28.11 18.34
C LYS A 14 13.06 26.71 18.19
N LYS A 15 14.26 26.63 17.63
CA LYS A 15 15.06 25.40 17.67
C LYS A 15 15.56 25.21 19.11
N ILE A 16 14.78 24.51 19.92
CA ILE A 16 15.20 24.09 21.27
C ILE A 16 16.19 22.94 21.11
N GLU A 17 17.38 23.10 21.70
CA GLU A 17 18.31 21.99 21.89
C GLU A 17 17.84 21.18 23.10
N TYR A 18 17.76 19.84 22.96
CA TYR A 18 17.32 18.96 24.05
C TYR A 18 18.52 18.63 24.95
N ILE A 19 18.68 19.40 26.02
CA ILE A 19 19.83 19.31 26.94
C ILE A 19 19.48 18.39 28.12
N TYR A 20 18.27 18.54 28.67
CA TYR A 20 17.88 17.88 29.92
C TYR A 20 16.97 16.66 29.69
N THR A 21 16.25 16.63 28.56
CA THR A 21 15.26 15.59 28.28
C THR A 21 15.81 14.50 27.36
N LYS A 22 16.14 13.37 27.97
CA LYS A 22 16.55 12.15 27.27
C LYS A 22 15.34 11.27 26.98
N LEU A 23 15.35 10.65 25.80
CA LEU A 23 14.43 9.56 25.48
C LEU A 23 14.98 8.25 26.06
N PRO A 24 14.14 7.20 26.18
CA PRO A 24 14.62 5.87 26.56
C PRO A 24 15.76 5.40 25.66
N ASP A 25 16.69 4.63 26.23
CA ASP A 25 17.84 4.08 25.49
C ASP A 25 17.35 3.24 24.30
N GLY A 26 17.90 3.49 23.11
CA GLY A 26 17.53 2.82 21.86
C GLY A 26 16.28 3.35 21.16
N TYR A 27 15.58 4.36 21.71
CA TYR A 27 14.39 4.95 21.10
C TYR A 27 14.65 5.48 19.69
N GLU A 28 15.72 6.27 19.52
CA GLU A 28 16.02 6.92 18.24
C GLU A 28 16.36 5.89 17.15
N ASP A 29 17.09 4.83 17.51
CA ASP A 29 17.43 3.74 16.59
C ASP A 29 16.21 2.97 16.11
N ILE A 30 15.30 2.61 17.03
CA ILE A 30 14.08 1.91 16.64
C ILE A 30 13.15 2.82 15.85
N GLU A 31 13.09 4.11 16.17
CA GLU A 31 12.30 5.09 15.44
C GLU A 31 12.76 5.22 13.98
N ILE A 32 14.07 5.23 13.73
CA ILE A 32 14.64 5.24 12.38
C ILE A 32 14.23 3.96 11.63
N ARG A 33 14.36 2.78 12.25
CA ARG A 33 13.97 1.50 11.64
C ARG A 33 12.49 1.44 11.34
N TYR A 34 11.65 1.81 12.31
CA TYR A 34 10.20 1.87 12.17
C TYR A 34 9.78 2.77 10.99
N ARG A 35 10.34 3.98 10.88
CA ARG A 35 10.01 4.89 9.78
C ARG A 35 10.36 4.30 8.42
N LYS A 36 11.53 3.65 8.29
CA LYS A 36 11.91 2.96 7.05
C LYS A 36 10.87 1.89 6.70
N VAL A 37 10.55 1.00 7.64
CA VAL A 37 9.56 -0.07 7.42
C VAL A 37 8.18 0.48 7.04
N ARG A 38 7.72 1.53 7.73
CA ARG A 38 6.47 2.23 7.42
C ARG A 38 6.44 2.77 5.98
N ASP A 39 7.53 3.40 5.55
CA ASP A 39 7.62 4.00 4.22
C ASP A 39 7.64 2.89 3.13
N GLU A 40 8.30 1.75 3.40
CA GLU A 40 8.30 0.57 2.52
C GLU A 40 6.91 -0.08 2.38
N ILE A 41 6.04 -0.03 3.40
CA ILE A 41 4.64 -0.49 3.28
C ILE A 41 3.88 0.35 2.23
N GLY A 42 4.21 1.64 2.11
CA GLY A 42 3.67 2.49 1.05
C GLY A 42 4.09 2.02 -0.34
N ILE A 43 5.37 1.64 -0.49
CA ILE A 43 5.92 1.11 -1.73
C ILE A 43 5.28 -0.25 -2.06
N LEU A 44 5.15 -1.14 -1.07
CA LEU A 44 4.55 -2.46 -1.25
C LEU A 44 3.10 -2.38 -1.72
N GLN A 45 2.32 -1.41 -1.22
CA GLN A 45 0.96 -1.18 -1.72
C GLN A 45 0.95 -0.72 -3.18
N ASN A 46 1.93 0.07 -3.62
CA ASN A 46 2.06 0.45 -5.03
C ASN A 46 2.40 -0.76 -5.91
N VAL A 47 3.23 -1.69 -5.41
CA VAL A 47 3.53 -2.96 -6.10
C VAL A 47 2.26 -3.79 -6.28
N VAL A 48 1.47 -3.98 -5.21
CA VAL A 48 0.20 -4.73 -5.28
C VAL A 48 -0.77 -4.07 -6.26
N ASN A 49 -0.93 -2.74 -6.20
CA ASN A 49 -1.77 -2.02 -7.17
C ASN A 49 -1.27 -2.17 -8.61
N GLY A 50 0.06 -2.13 -8.82
CA GLY A 50 0.66 -2.35 -10.13
C GLY A 50 0.33 -3.74 -10.67
N LEU A 51 0.52 -4.78 -9.86
CA LEU A 51 0.18 -6.16 -10.21
C LEU A 51 -1.31 -6.37 -10.45
N THR A 52 -2.17 -5.64 -9.74
CA THR A 52 -3.63 -5.77 -9.84
C THR A 52 -4.19 -5.08 -11.09
N TYR A 53 -3.54 -4.04 -11.62
CA TYR A 53 -4.15 -3.18 -12.64
C TYR A 53 -3.33 -2.97 -13.92
N TYR A 54 -2.15 -3.59 -14.06
CA TYR A 54 -1.31 -3.39 -15.25
C TYR A 54 -1.99 -3.79 -16.56
N GLU A 55 -2.92 -4.75 -16.52
CA GLU A 55 -3.67 -5.25 -17.68
C GLU A 55 -4.57 -4.18 -18.30
N TYR A 56 -4.92 -3.15 -17.53
CA TYR A 56 -5.64 -1.97 -18.02
C TYR A 56 -4.70 -0.85 -18.44
N GLY A 57 -3.40 -0.93 -18.17
CA GLY A 57 -2.46 0.19 -18.22
C GLY A 57 -2.37 0.99 -16.90
N GLY A 58 -2.79 0.39 -15.78
CA GLY A 58 -2.75 0.98 -14.44
C GLY A 58 -4.13 1.44 -13.93
N THR A 59 -4.17 1.87 -12.66
CA THR A 59 -5.43 2.20 -11.94
C THR A 59 -6.28 3.26 -12.65
N VAL A 60 -5.64 4.29 -13.22
CA VAL A 60 -6.34 5.36 -13.95
C VAL A 60 -7.08 4.78 -15.14
N MET A 61 -6.41 3.92 -15.90
CA MET A 61 -7.00 3.32 -17.09
C MET A 61 -8.06 2.26 -16.74
N LYS A 62 -7.91 1.54 -15.61
CA LYS A 62 -9.00 0.69 -15.08
C LYS A 62 -10.26 1.51 -14.80
N ASN A 63 -10.12 2.66 -14.14
CA ASN A 63 -11.27 3.52 -13.85
C ASN A 63 -11.90 4.06 -15.13
N VAL A 64 -11.08 4.50 -16.10
CA VAL A 64 -11.56 4.91 -17.43
C VAL A 64 -12.31 3.75 -18.11
N ALA A 65 -11.75 2.54 -18.08
CA ALA A 65 -12.38 1.35 -18.64
C ALA A 65 -13.73 1.03 -18.00
N HIS A 66 -13.83 1.11 -16.67
CA HIS A 66 -15.09 0.93 -15.95
C HIS A 66 -16.15 1.95 -16.38
N TRP A 67 -15.81 3.24 -16.41
CA TRP A 67 -16.72 4.30 -16.87
C TRP A 67 -17.12 4.11 -18.33
N ALA A 68 -16.16 3.75 -19.18
CA ALA A 68 -16.40 3.51 -20.59
C ALA A 68 -17.35 2.32 -20.81
N ASN A 69 -17.26 1.28 -19.98
CA ASN A 69 -18.18 0.13 -20.03
C ASN A 69 -19.60 0.51 -19.56
N ILE A 70 -19.74 1.30 -18.48
CA ILE A 70 -21.05 1.83 -18.05
C ILE A 70 -21.71 2.65 -19.17
N VAL A 71 -20.94 3.54 -19.81
CA VAL A 71 -21.45 4.35 -20.92
C VAL A 71 -21.76 3.48 -22.14
N GLY A 72 -20.90 2.51 -22.45
CA GLY A 72 -21.08 1.57 -23.57
C GLY A 72 -22.34 0.71 -23.42
N GLU A 73 -22.65 0.25 -22.20
CA GLU A 73 -23.90 -0.44 -21.88
C GLU A 73 -25.13 0.45 -22.14
N SER A 74 -25.03 1.75 -21.84
CA SER A 74 -26.13 2.69 -22.09
C SER A 74 -26.27 3.15 -23.55
N THR A 75 -25.22 3.04 -24.37
CA THR A 75 -25.18 3.64 -25.71
C THR A 75 -25.09 2.63 -26.87
N ASN A 76 -24.92 1.32 -26.60
CA ASN A 76 -24.65 0.29 -27.61
C ASN A 76 -23.40 0.57 -28.48
N ILE A 77 -22.55 1.53 -28.10
CA ILE A 77 -21.34 1.87 -28.84
C ILE A 77 -20.21 0.98 -28.32
N ASN A 78 -20.03 -0.19 -28.95
CA ASN A 78 -18.93 -1.12 -28.62
C ASN A 78 -17.55 -0.46 -28.72
N ALA A 79 -17.38 0.58 -29.55
CA ALA A 79 -16.12 1.30 -29.69
C ALA A 79 -15.66 2.01 -28.40
N ILE A 80 -16.54 2.19 -27.42
CA ILE A 80 -16.22 2.82 -26.13
C ILE A 80 -15.77 1.77 -25.11
N LYS A 81 -16.20 0.50 -25.23
CA LYS A 81 -15.85 -0.53 -24.27
C LYS A 81 -14.34 -0.75 -24.25
N ARG A 82 -13.74 -0.53 -23.09
CA ARG A 82 -12.34 -0.85 -22.84
C ARG A 82 -12.31 -2.01 -21.88
N GLU A 83 -11.81 -3.12 -22.37
CA GLU A 83 -11.56 -4.29 -21.53
C GLU A 83 -10.08 -4.36 -21.19
N ASP A 84 -9.70 -5.27 -20.29
CA ASP A 84 -8.29 -5.54 -20.02
C ASP A 84 -7.60 -6.09 -21.28
N ILE A 85 -6.26 -5.99 -21.32
CA ILE A 85 -5.45 -6.42 -22.47
C ILE A 85 -5.76 -7.86 -22.88
N TYR A 86 -5.98 -8.78 -21.94
CA TYR A 86 -6.20 -10.19 -22.25
C TYR A 86 -7.56 -10.40 -22.90
N THR A 87 -8.62 -9.77 -22.39
CA THR A 87 -9.96 -9.84 -23.02
C THR A 87 -9.97 -9.15 -24.40
N ASN A 88 -9.26 -8.03 -24.56
CA ASN A 88 -9.10 -7.40 -25.89
C ASN A 88 -8.37 -8.35 -26.87
N THR A 89 -7.30 -9.03 -26.42
CA THR A 89 -6.57 -10.00 -27.24
C THR A 89 -7.44 -11.21 -27.61
N SER A 90 -8.24 -11.71 -26.66
CA SER A 90 -9.25 -12.75 -26.89
C SER A 90 -10.22 -12.35 -28.00
N THR A 91 -10.74 -11.13 -27.93
CA THR A 91 -11.69 -10.57 -28.91
C THR A 91 -11.09 -10.47 -30.31
N VAL A 92 -9.82 -10.04 -30.43
CA VAL A 92 -9.11 -9.99 -31.73
C VAL A 92 -9.01 -11.38 -32.35
N GLY A 93 -8.65 -12.40 -31.55
CA GLY A 93 -8.61 -13.79 -32.03
C GLY A 93 -9.96 -14.26 -32.57
N MET A 94 -11.04 -13.96 -31.85
CA MET A 94 -12.40 -14.35 -32.26
C MET A 94 -12.82 -13.62 -33.55
N GLN A 95 -12.55 -12.32 -33.66
CA GLN A 95 -12.86 -11.54 -34.86
C GLN A 95 -12.10 -12.04 -36.09
N LEU A 96 -10.82 -12.40 -35.93
CA LEU A 96 -10.05 -13.02 -37.00
C LEU A 96 -10.65 -14.37 -37.42
N ALA A 97 -11.03 -15.23 -36.45
CA ALA A 97 -11.67 -16.52 -36.74
C ALA A 97 -12.99 -16.38 -37.52
N HIS A 98 -13.72 -15.27 -37.36
CA HIS A 98 -14.93 -14.96 -38.14
C HIS A 98 -14.66 -14.37 -39.51
N THR A 99 -13.50 -13.76 -39.73
CA THR A 99 -13.15 -13.05 -40.97
C THR A 99 -12.44 -13.96 -41.97
N VAL A 100 -11.65 -14.92 -41.47
CA VAL A 100 -10.86 -15.83 -42.30
C VAL A 100 -11.70 -16.98 -42.82
N SER A 101 -11.49 -17.35 -44.08
CA SER A 101 -12.14 -18.50 -44.73
C SER A 101 -11.30 -19.77 -44.67
N ASP A 102 -9.98 -19.65 -44.43
CA ASP A 102 -9.11 -20.82 -44.26
C ASP A 102 -9.42 -21.54 -42.94
N LYS A 103 -9.65 -22.85 -43.02
CA LYS A 103 -10.07 -23.67 -41.88
C LYS A 103 -8.97 -23.76 -40.81
N SER A 104 -7.71 -23.95 -41.22
CA SER A 104 -6.59 -24.08 -40.28
C SER A 104 -6.34 -22.77 -39.53
N LEU A 105 -6.40 -21.64 -40.24
CA LEU A 105 -6.25 -20.32 -39.66
C LEU A 105 -7.40 -20.02 -38.70
N LYS A 106 -8.63 -20.40 -39.07
CA LYS A 106 -9.80 -20.26 -38.20
C LYS A 106 -9.65 -21.04 -36.89
N GLU A 107 -9.14 -22.27 -36.95
CA GLU A 107 -8.85 -23.10 -35.77
C GLU A 107 -7.81 -22.42 -34.87
N VAL A 108 -6.67 -22.00 -35.42
CA VAL A 108 -5.61 -21.28 -34.68
C VAL A 108 -6.14 -19.99 -34.04
N CYS A 109 -6.91 -19.18 -34.77
CA CYS A 109 -7.51 -17.96 -34.23
C CYS A 109 -8.50 -18.24 -33.09
N THR A 110 -9.28 -19.32 -33.19
CA THR A 110 -10.22 -19.75 -32.14
C THR A 110 -9.48 -20.21 -30.90
N GLU A 111 -8.41 -20.99 -31.07
CA GLU A 111 -7.56 -21.43 -29.97
C GLU A 111 -6.86 -20.25 -29.28
N PHE A 112 -6.37 -19.29 -30.07
CA PHE A 112 -5.74 -18.06 -29.58
C PHE A 112 -6.71 -17.24 -28.75
N SER A 113 -7.92 -17.02 -29.27
CA SER A 113 -9.00 -16.35 -28.53
C SER A 113 -9.27 -17.04 -27.19
N THR A 114 -9.49 -18.36 -27.23
CA THR A 114 -9.79 -19.17 -26.05
C THR A 114 -8.67 -19.11 -25.00
N ALA A 115 -7.40 -19.12 -25.44
CA ALA A 115 -6.27 -19.03 -24.52
C ALA A 115 -6.28 -17.69 -23.76
N TYR A 116 -6.44 -16.58 -24.48
CA TYR A 116 -6.44 -15.26 -23.86
C TYR A 116 -7.69 -14.97 -23.02
N GLU A 117 -8.84 -15.55 -23.36
CA GLU A 117 -10.03 -15.51 -22.50
C GLU A 117 -9.75 -16.19 -21.16
N ASN A 118 -9.12 -17.37 -21.18
CA ASN A 118 -8.76 -18.07 -19.96
C ASN A 118 -7.70 -17.30 -19.16
N ILE A 119 -6.72 -16.68 -19.81
CA ILE A 119 -5.74 -15.81 -19.12
C ILE A 119 -6.45 -14.63 -18.46
N ALA A 120 -7.46 -14.02 -19.09
CA ALA A 120 -8.26 -12.96 -18.49
C ALA A 120 -9.00 -13.44 -17.24
N ILE A 121 -9.57 -14.66 -17.27
CA ILE A 121 -10.21 -15.29 -16.12
C ILE A 121 -9.21 -15.51 -14.97
N GLU A 122 -8.03 -16.07 -15.26
CA GLU A 122 -6.99 -16.27 -14.25
C GLU A 122 -6.45 -14.95 -13.69
N LYS A 123 -6.38 -13.89 -14.51
CA LYS A 123 -6.04 -12.54 -14.05
C LYS A 123 -7.09 -11.98 -13.09
N ARG A 124 -8.38 -12.19 -13.35
CA ARG A 124 -9.46 -11.77 -12.43
C ARG A 124 -9.32 -12.50 -11.08
N LYS A 125 -9.06 -13.81 -11.08
CA LYS A 125 -8.78 -14.57 -9.84
C LYS A 125 -7.55 -14.06 -9.10
N MET A 126 -6.48 -13.70 -9.83
CA MET A 126 -5.29 -13.07 -9.25
C MET A 126 -5.66 -11.76 -8.55
N ASN A 127 -6.48 -10.91 -9.19
CA ASN A 127 -6.91 -9.63 -8.65
C ASN A 127 -7.76 -9.79 -7.38
N GLU A 128 -8.67 -10.76 -7.35
CA GLU A 128 -9.45 -11.11 -6.15
C GLU A 128 -8.53 -11.49 -4.98
N LYS A 129 -7.52 -12.34 -5.21
CA LYS A 129 -6.54 -12.71 -4.17
C LYS A 129 -5.67 -11.52 -3.73
N MET A 130 -5.40 -10.57 -4.64
CA MET A 130 -4.66 -9.34 -4.31
C MET A 130 -5.49 -8.34 -3.49
N GLU A 131 -6.81 -8.45 -3.48
CA GLU A 131 -7.69 -7.66 -2.61
C GLU A 131 -7.42 -7.98 -1.13
N ASP A 132 -7.31 -9.28 -0.78
CA ASP A 132 -6.93 -9.71 0.57
C ASP A 132 -5.58 -9.10 1.02
N VAL A 133 -4.60 -9.08 0.11
CA VAL A 133 -3.29 -8.48 0.39
C VAL A 133 -3.41 -6.97 0.60
N THR A 134 -4.25 -6.31 -0.20
CA THR A 134 -4.52 -4.87 -0.07
C THR A 134 -5.13 -4.56 1.30
N ASP A 135 -6.03 -5.40 1.80
CA ASP A 135 -6.64 -5.25 3.12
C ASP A 135 -5.65 -5.46 4.27
N GLU A 136 -4.76 -6.46 4.16
CA GLU A 136 -3.66 -6.68 5.11
C GLU A 136 -2.74 -5.44 5.17
N LEU A 137 -2.37 -4.88 4.01
CA LEU A 137 -1.55 -3.66 3.94
C LEU A 137 -2.27 -2.42 4.50
N ASN A 138 -3.58 -2.30 4.26
CA ASN A 138 -4.40 -1.22 4.84
C ASN A 138 -4.45 -1.31 6.37
N ASN A 139 -4.51 -2.52 6.93
CA ASN A 139 -4.46 -2.73 8.38
C ASN A 139 -3.10 -2.35 8.96
N LEU A 140 -1.99 -2.70 8.30
CA LEU A 140 -0.66 -2.23 8.69
C LEU A 140 -0.57 -0.69 8.65
N LYS A 141 -1.10 -0.05 7.60
CA LYS A 141 -1.15 1.42 7.52
C LYS A 141 -1.96 2.06 8.65
N LYS A 142 -3.07 1.45 9.08
CA LYS A 142 -3.82 1.92 10.26
C LYS A 142 -2.96 1.83 11.53
N LYS A 143 -2.22 0.73 11.73
CA LYS A 143 -1.27 0.58 12.83
C LYS A 143 -0.15 1.63 12.79
N CYS A 144 0.41 1.92 11.62
CA CYS A 144 1.38 3.01 11.45
C CYS A 144 0.83 4.37 11.90
N LYS A 145 -0.43 4.69 11.53
CA LYS A 145 -1.06 5.96 11.94
C LYS A 145 -1.19 6.07 13.46
N GLN A 146 -1.49 4.97 14.14
CA GLN A 146 -1.57 4.92 15.61
C GLN A 146 -0.18 5.14 16.24
N ILE A 147 0.84 4.44 15.75
CA ILE A 147 2.23 4.59 16.23
C ILE A 147 2.72 6.03 15.98
N ASP A 148 2.48 6.59 14.80
CA ASP A 148 2.87 7.97 14.47
C ASP A 148 2.19 8.99 15.39
N HIS A 149 0.91 8.79 15.72
CA HIS A 149 0.21 9.65 16.68
C HIS A 149 0.88 9.62 18.07
N GLN A 150 1.23 8.43 18.57
CA GLN A 150 1.90 8.28 19.86
C GLN A 150 3.32 8.87 19.86
N ARG A 151 4.08 8.68 18.77
CA ARG A 151 5.39 9.33 18.58
C ARG A 151 5.27 10.86 18.63
N HIS A 152 4.21 11.42 18.04
CA HIS A 152 3.94 12.86 18.14
C HIS A 152 3.63 13.29 19.57
N ILE A 153 2.89 12.49 20.34
CA ILE A 153 2.63 12.76 21.76
C ILE A 153 3.95 12.78 22.55
N VAL A 154 4.81 11.78 22.39
CA VAL A 154 6.13 11.73 23.05
C VAL A 154 6.99 12.94 22.70
N LYS A 155 7.05 13.30 21.41
CA LYS A 155 7.76 14.50 20.94
C LYS A 155 7.21 15.78 21.59
N ASN A 156 5.90 15.89 21.75
CA ASN A 156 5.26 17.03 22.38
C ASN A 156 5.59 17.12 23.88
N ILE A 157 5.53 15.99 24.59
CA ILE A 157 5.87 15.93 26.02
C ILE A 157 7.34 16.30 26.23
N ARG A 158 8.25 15.75 25.40
CA ARG A 158 9.68 16.07 25.44
C ARG A 158 9.94 17.57 25.27
N TYR A 159 9.27 18.19 24.28
CA TYR A 159 9.37 19.63 24.07
C TYR A 159 8.86 20.45 25.27
N ASP A 160 7.66 20.14 25.77
CA ASP A 160 7.05 20.87 26.88
C ASP A 160 7.88 20.72 28.17
N LEU A 161 8.51 19.56 28.39
CA LEU A 161 9.43 19.32 29.52
C LEU A 161 10.75 20.08 29.36
N GLU A 162 11.34 20.06 28.16
CA GLU A 162 12.59 20.78 27.88
C GLU A 162 12.41 22.29 28.03
N GLU A 163 11.30 22.84 27.50
CA GLU A 163 10.96 24.26 27.65
C GLU A 163 10.78 24.62 29.14
N LEU A 164 10.12 23.76 29.93
CA LEU A 164 9.97 23.98 31.36
C LEU A 164 11.31 24.04 32.08
N LEU A 165 12.21 23.08 31.80
CA LEU A 165 13.54 22.99 32.41
C LEU A 165 14.46 24.15 32.02
N GLN A 166 14.35 24.65 30.78
CA GLN A 166 15.11 25.81 30.31
C GLN A 166 14.54 27.15 30.80
N SER A 167 13.25 27.21 31.13
CA SER A 167 12.58 28.47 31.52
C SER A 167 12.92 28.97 32.94
N ASN A 168 13.65 28.20 33.76
CA ASN A 168 13.89 28.45 35.18
C ASN A 168 12.60 28.69 36.01
N VAL A 169 11.42 28.28 35.50
CA VAL A 169 10.14 28.42 36.21
C VAL A 169 9.94 27.24 37.15
N TYR A 170 9.87 27.50 38.46
CA TYR A 170 9.68 26.47 39.47
C TYR A 170 8.24 25.96 39.49
N LYS A 171 7.99 24.84 38.81
CA LYS A 171 6.69 24.13 38.76
C LYS A 171 6.92 22.62 38.92
N GLU A 172 7.37 22.22 40.10
CA GLU A 172 7.82 20.85 40.38
C GLU A 172 6.73 19.79 40.09
N ASP A 173 5.46 20.07 40.40
CA ASP A 173 4.34 19.15 40.10
C ASP A 173 4.15 18.91 38.59
N ILE A 174 4.30 19.96 37.78
CA ILE A 174 4.16 19.86 36.32
C ILE A 174 5.35 19.12 35.74
N LYS A 175 6.56 19.43 36.21
CA LYS A 175 7.80 18.75 35.84
C LYS A 175 7.70 17.24 36.11
N ASN A 176 7.42 16.85 37.34
CA ASN A 176 7.28 15.44 37.75
C ASN A 176 6.21 14.70 36.92
N ARG A 177 5.10 15.37 36.61
CA ARG A 177 4.05 14.81 35.77
C ARG A 177 4.52 14.60 34.32
N LEU A 178 5.27 15.54 33.77
CA LEU A 178 5.80 15.45 32.40
C LEU A 178 6.90 14.40 32.30
N GLU A 179 7.81 14.30 33.28
CA GLU A 179 8.85 13.28 33.34
C GLU A 179 8.24 11.86 33.36
N LYS A 180 7.28 11.61 34.25
CA LYS A 180 6.57 10.31 34.31
C LYS A 180 5.87 9.97 33.00
N LYS A 181 5.23 10.96 32.37
CA LYS A 181 4.56 10.77 31.07
C LYS A 181 5.56 10.52 29.94
N LEU A 182 6.71 11.20 29.94
CA LEU A 182 7.75 11.02 28.94
C LEU A 182 8.33 9.60 29.04
N GLU A 183 8.63 9.14 30.25
CA GLU A 183 9.15 7.80 30.48
C GLU A 183 8.12 6.73 30.10
N SER A 184 6.89 6.83 30.60
CA SER A 184 5.83 5.84 30.34
C SER A 184 5.50 5.76 28.85
N ASN A 185 5.17 6.90 28.21
CA ASN A 185 4.80 6.90 26.80
C ASN A 185 6.00 6.58 25.91
N GLY A 186 7.21 6.99 26.32
CA GLY A 186 8.45 6.69 25.60
C GLY A 186 8.73 5.20 25.53
N LYS A 187 8.60 4.47 26.65
CA LYS A 187 8.76 3.01 26.68
C LYS A 187 7.65 2.31 25.91
N GLU A 188 6.40 2.70 26.10
CA GLU A 188 5.25 2.10 25.40
C GLU A 188 5.39 2.22 23.88
N ILE A 189 5.74 3.40 23.36
CA ILE A 189 5.88 3.56 21.91
C ILE A 189 7.14 2.87 21.38
N GLN A 190 8.20 2.76 22.18
CA GLN A 190 9.39 1.99 21.83
C GLN A 190 9.05 0.50 21.65
N GLU A 191 8.24 -0.08 22.55
CA GLU A 191 7.74 -1.45 22.43
C GLU A 191 6.87 -1.60 21.18
N GLN A 192 5.90 -0.71 20.95
CA GLN A 192 5.04 -0.76 19.76
C GLN A 192 5.84 -0.66 18.44
N MET A 193 6.86 0.19 18.38
CA MET A 193 7.75 0.29 17.22
C MET A 193 8.59 -0.98 17.05
N THR A 194 9.07 -1.56 18.15
CA THR A 194 9.83 -2.82 18.14
C THR A 194 8.98 -3.97 17.60
N ASP A 195 7.76 -4.11 18.11
CA ASP A 195 6.80 -5.11 17.65
C ASP A 195 6.39 -4.91 16.19
N PHE A 196 6.33 -3.65 15.73
CA PHE A 196 5.98 -3.34 14.35
C PHE A 196 7.12 -3.68 13.38
N VAL A 197 8.36 -3.45 13.77
CA VAL A 197 9.55 -3.73 12.95
C VAL A 197 9.85 -5.23 12.89
N HIS A 198 9.28 -6.04 13.79
CA HIS A 198 9.43 -7.49 13.72
C HIS A 198 8.94 -8.04 12.38
N LEU A 199 9.88 -8.67 11.66
CA LEU A 199 9.81 -9.01 10.23
C LEU A 199 8.71 -10.01 9.85
N SER A 200 8.11 -10.72 10.81
CA SER A 200 7.22 -11.86 10.52
C SER A 200 5.98 -11.46 9.73
N MET A 201 5.37 -10.30 10.03
CA MET A 201 4.16 -9.84 9.34
C MET A 201 4.44 -9.47 7.89
N ILE A 202 5.51 -8.70 7.64
CA ILE A 202 5.83 -8.21 6.29
C ILE A 202 6.34 -9.35 5.41
N ASN A 203 7.14 -10.27 5.96
CA ASN A 203 7.59 -11.46 5.23
C ASN A 203 6.41 -12.30 4.74
N GLY A 204 5.39 -12.49 5.58
CA GLY A 204 4.17 -13.21 5.20
C GLY A 204 3.46 -12.57 4.00
N ILE A 205 3.31 -11.24 4.01
CA ILE A 205 2.69 -10.48 2.91
C ILE A 205 3.51 -10.60 1.62
N ILE A 206 4.83 -10.44 1.68
CA ILE A 206 5.71 -10.55 0.50
C ILE A 206 5.62 -11.95 -0.11
N VAL A 207 5.68 -13.00 0.72
CA VAL A 207 5.54 -14.39 0.26
C VAL A 207 4.17 -14.63 -0.36
N LYS A 208 3.10 -14.08 0.22
CA LYS A 208 1.73 -14.16 -0.31
C LYS A 208 1.63 -13.51 -1.69
N ILE A 209 2.18 -12.31 -1.88
CA ILE A 209 2.23 -11.60 -3.18
C ILE A 209 2.93 -12.47 -4.23
N ALA A 210 4.14 -12.96 -3.89
CA ALA A 210 4.93 -13.78 -4.81
C ALA A 210 4.20 -15.08 -5.20
N LYS A 211 3.55 -15.74 -4.24
CA LYS A 211 2.77 -16.96 -4.48
C LYS A 211 1.57 -16.70 -5.40
N ILE A 212 0.77 -15.66 -5.13
CA ILE A 212 -0.39 -15.29 -5.96
C ILE A 212 0.05 -14.99 -7.40
N HIS A 213 1.12 -14.21 -7.56
CA HIS A 213 1.61 -13.86 -8.88
C HIS A 213 2.19 -15.08 -9.63
N LYS A 214 2.91 -15.96 -8.92
CA LYS A 214 3.40 -17.23 -9.48
C LYS A 214 2.25 -18.10 -9.99
N GLU A 215 1.20 -18.29 -9.19
CA GLU A 215 0.02 -19.08 -9.56
C GLU A 215 -0.62 -18.56 -10.86
N PHE A 216 -0.73 -17.23 -10.99
CA PHE A 216 -1.20 -16.61 -12.24
C PHE A 216 -0.29 -16.90 -13.42
N CYS A 217 1.02 -16.69 -13.27
CA CYS A 217 1.98 -16.91 -14.37
C CYS A 217 2.00 -18.37 -14.84
N GLU A 218 1.93 -19.33 -13.92
CA GLU A 218 1.85 -20.77 -14.24
C GLU A 218 0.56 -21.09 -14.99
N ALA A 219 -0.60 -20.62 -14.50
CA ALA A 219 -1.87 -20.84 -15.18
C ALA A 219 -1.92 -20.21 -16.57
N ALA A 220 -1.42 -18.97 -16.70
CA ALA A 220 -1.33 -18.28 -17.98
C ALA A 220 -0.39 -18.99 -18.97
N GLY A 221 0.75 -19.49 -18.48
CA GLY A 221 1.70 -20.28 -19.28
C GLY A 221 1.07 -21.56 -19.82
N ASN A 222 0.33 -22.30 -18.99
CA ASN A 222 -0.36 -23.52 -19.40
C ASN A 222 -1.40 -23.28 -20.51
N HIS A 223 -2.10 -22.14 -20.50
CA HIS A 223 -3.06 -21.80 -21.56
C HIS A 223 -2.38 -21.49 -22.91
N LEU A 224 -1.11 -21.10 -22.89
CA LEU A 224 -0.31 -20.81 -24.07
C LEU A 224 0.53 -22.00 -24.54
N GLU A 225 0.66 -23.05 -23.74
CA GLU A 225 1.54 -24.21 -24.01
C GLU A 225 1.21 -24.90 -25.36
N LYS A 226 -0.06 -24.89 -25.76
CA LYS A 226 -0.53 -25.45 -27.04
C LYS A 226 -0.01 -24.76 -28.31
N PHE A 227 0.63 -23.59 -28.17
CA PHE A 227 1.24 -22.86 -29.29
C PHE A 227 2.74 -23.15 -29.46
N ASN A 228 3.30 -24.08 -28.68
CA ASN A 228 4.66 -24.60 -28.82
C ASN A 228 4.66 -25.90 -29.63
#